data_AF-A0A6S7DR83-F1
#
_entry.id   AF-A0A6S7DR83-F1
#
_cell.length_a   1.000
_cell.length_b   1.000
_cell.length_c   1.000
_cell.angle_alpha   90.00
_cell.angle_beta   90.00
_cell.angle_gamma   90.00
#
_symmetry.space_group_name_H-M   'P 1'
#
loop_
_entity.id
_entity.type
_entity.pdbx_description
1 polymer ?
#
loop_
_entity_poly.entity_id
_entity_poly.type
_entity_poly.pdbx_seq_one_letter_code
_entity_poly.pdbx_strand_id
1 'polypeptide(L)'
;MPSNSVKWIVSIVSGLLIGKVSYGVLLPLLMAASPEANAGDSDTMMIVGTGIWLLITIVAAVLLARIPNLKRMIGWGCVVLGVALMVTIPATLLTMDLGTHGDVASNAQAANDAKTALFFWMLIFGLPYLGGGAALTILGTVLIRKNPASSVPDAPRP
;
A
#
# COMPACT_ATOMS: atom_id res chain seq x y z
N MET A 1 0.38 6.58 30.24
CA MET A 1 1.01 6.64 28.90
C MET A 1 1.35 5.22 28.48
N PRO A 2 1.07 4.78 27.24
CA PRO A 2 1.51 3.46 26.79
C PRO A 2 3.04 3.37 26.91
N SER A 3 3.55 2.20 27.30
CA SER A 3 4.99 2.01 27.44
C SER A 3 5.69 2.17 26.08
N ASN A 4 6.94 2.63 26.08
CA ASN A 4 7.74 2.74 24.85
C ASN A 4 7.79 1.42 24.07
N SER A 5 7.74 0.28 24.76
CA SER A 5 7.70 -1.06 24.17
C SER A 5 6.43 -1.28 23.33
N VAL A 6 5.24 -0.91 23.85
CA VAL A 6 3.97 -1.05 23.12
C VAL A 6 3.99 -0.20 21.85
N LYS A 7 4.54 1.01 21.95
CA LYS A 7 4.65 1.91 20.80
C LYS A 7 5.53 1.31 19.69
N TRP A 8 6.69 0.75 20.06
CA TRP A 8 7.57 0.07 19.11
C TRP A 8 6.92 -1.16 18.48
N ILE A 9 6.26 -2.01 19.26
CA ILE A 9 5.55 -3.20 18.75
C ILE A 9 4.50 -2.79 17.72
N VAL A 10 3.62 -1.84 18.05
CA VAL A 10 2.57 -1.37 17.13
C VAL A 10 3.18 -0.76 15.87
N SER A 11 4.31 -0.05 16.00
CA SER A 11 5.01 0.54 14.86
C SER A 11 5.63 -0.50 13.93
N ILE A 12 6.26 -1.54 14.48
CA ILE A 12 6.85 -2.64 13.72
C ILE A 12 5.76 -3.43 13.00
N VAL A 13 4.68 -3.78 13.69
CA VAL A 13 3.54 -4.49 13.07
C VAL A 13 2.93 -3.64 11.94
N SER A 14 2.73 -2.35 12.17
CA SER A 14 2.22 -1.43 11.14
C SER A 14 3.18 -1.30 9.97
N GLY A 15 4.49 -1.20 10.24
CA GLY A 15 5.54 -1.16 9.23
C GLY A 15 5.57 -2.43 8.37
N LEU A 16 5.41 -3.62 8.98
CA LEU A 16 5.36 -4.89 8.27
C LEU A 16 4.16 -4.97 7.32
N LEU A 17 2.99 -4.53 7.78
CA LEU A 17 1.78 -4.47 6.96
C LEU A 17 1.94 -3.50 5.79
N ILE A 18 2.44 -2.29 6.06
CA ILE A 18 2.70 -1.27 5.03
C ILE A 18 3.72 -1.82 4.03
N GLY A 19 4.84 -2.35 4.48
CA GLY A 19 5.86 -2.94 3.62
C GLY A 19 5.27 -4.03 2.73
N LYS A 20 4.49 -4.96 3.28
CA LYS A 20 3.91 -6.06 2.51
C LYS A 20 2.95 -5.58 1.43
N VAL A 21 2.10 -4.59 1.73
CA VAL A 21 1.18 -4.01 0.76
C VAL A 21 1.93 -3.18 -0.28
N SER A 22 2.89 -2.35 0.12
CA SER A 22 3.72 -1.56 -0.79
C SER A 22 4.54 -2.43 -1.74
N TYR A 23 4.99 -3.61 -1.31
CA TYR A 23 5.64 -4.56 -2.20
C TYR A 23 4.72 -5.01 -3.35
N GLY A 24 3.41 -5.20 -3.07
CA GLY A 24 2.42 -5.51 -4.09
C GLY A 24 2.19 -4.39 -5.12
N VAL A 25 2.52 -3.15 -4.77
CA VAL A 25 2.50 -1.99 -5.69
C VAL A 25 3.79 -1.92 -6.52
N LEU A 26 4.93 -2.11 -5.85
CA LEU A 26 6.25 -1.91 -6.46
C LEU A 26 6.63 -3.01 -7.44
N LEU A 27 6.19 -4.24 -7.20
CA LEU A 27 6.52 -5.36 -8.07
C LEU A 27 5.98 -5.17 -9.51
N PRO A 28 4.69 -4.84 -9.72
CA PRO A 28 4.19 -4.46 -11.04
C PRO A 28 4.93 -3.26 -11.65
N LEU A 29 5.28 -2.25 -10.84
CA LEU A 29 6.01 -1.07 -11.29
C LEU A 29 7.41 -1.43 -11.82
N LEU A 30 8.11 -2.31 -11.10
CA LEU A 30 9.46 -2.77 -11.44
C LEU A 30 9.43 -3.61 -12.72
N MET A 31 8.44 -4.49 -12.86
CA MET A 31 8.21 -5.28 -14.07
C MET A 31 7.90 -4.37 -15.28
N ALA A 32 7.06 -3.36 -15.10
CA ALA A 32 6.73 -2.40 -16.17
C ALA A 32 7.93 -1.52 -16.56
N ALA A 33 8.79 -1.15 -15.60
CA ALA A 33 9.97 -0.32 -15.84
C ALA A 33 11.14 -1.10 -16.47
N SER A 34 11.16 -2.43 -16.38
CA SER A 34 12.25 -3.26 -16.91
C SER A 34 11.70 -4.58 -17.49
N PRO A 35 10.97 -4.51 -18.63
CA PRO A 35 10.37 -5.70 -19.26
C PRO A 35 11.40 -6.72 -19.75
N GLU A 36 12.65 -6.31 -19.98
CA GLU A 36 13.76 -7.20 -20.37
C GLU A 36 14.53 -7.82 -19.18
N ALA A 37 14.23 -7.42 -17.94
CA ALA A 37 14.80 -8.07 -16.75
C ALA A 37 14.22 -9.48 -16.49
N ASN A 38 13.30 -9.91 -17.34
CA ASN A 38 12.80 -11.27 -17.39
C ASN A 38 13.95 -12.21 -17.81
N ALA A 39 14.45 -13.00 -16.84
CA ALA A 39 15.38 -14.14 -16.99
C ALA A 39 16.84 -13.95 -16.54
N GLY A 40 17.14 -13.00 -15.64
CA GLY A 40 18.43 -12.94 -14.95
C GLY A 40 18.32 -13.35 -13.48
N ASP A 41 18.23 -14.65 -13.21
CA ASP A 41 18.32 -15.27 -11.86
C ASP A 41 17.18 -14.94 -10.87
N SER A 42 16.27 -15.89 -10.68
CA SER A 42 15.14 -15.81 -9.72
C SER A 42 15.61 -15.47 -8.30
N ASP A 43 16.81 -15.92 -7.92
CA ASP A 43 17.38 -15.65 -6.60
C ASP A 43 17.72 -14.17 -6.44
N THR A 44 18.32 -13.56 -7.47
CA THR A 44 18.61 -12.12 -7.48
C THR A 44 17.33 -11.28 -7.37
N MET A 45 16.27 -11.63 -8.11
CA MET A 45 14.99 -10.94 -8.01
C MET A 45 14.34 -11.10 -6.62
N MET A 46 14.44 -12.28 -6.02
CA MET A 46 13.93 -12.54 -4.68
C MET A 46 14.69 -11.73 -3.61
N ILE A 47 16.02 -11.65 -3.71
CA ILE A 47 16.88 -10.88 -2.80
C ILE A 47 16.58 -9.39 -2.90
N VAL A 48 16.51 -8.84 -4.11
CA VAL A 48 16.20 -7.42 -4.31
C VAL A 48 14.78 -7.11 -3.80
N GLY A 49 13.81 -7.98 -4.09
CA GLY A 49 12.44 -7.81 -3.63
C GLY A 49 12.31 -7.84 -2.10
N THR A 50 12.98 -8.79 -1.44
CA THR A 50 13.02 -8.84 0.03
C THR A 50 13.75 -7.65 0.63
N GLY A 51 14.84 -7.19 0.01
CA GLY A 51 15.57 -5.99 0.42
C GLY A 51 14.70 -4.74 0.40
N ILE A 52 13.96 -4.52 -0.69
CA ILE A 52 13.01 -3.40 -0.82
C ILE A 52 11.90 -3.51 0.22
N TRP A 53 11.33 -4.70 0.41
CA TRP A 53 10.28 -4.94 1.41
C TRP A 53 10.76 -4.62 2.84
N LEU A 54 11.94 -5.09 3.22
CA LEU A 54 12.56 -4.81 4.52
C LEU A 54 12.84 -3.32 4.69
N LEU A 55 13.37 -2.66 3.66
CA LEU A 55 13.66 -1.23 3.69
C LEU A 55 12.40 -0.41 3.97
N ILE A 56 11.31 -0.65 3.24
CA ILE A 56 10.03 0.04 3.44
C ILE A 56 9.48 -0.23 4.84
N THR A 57 9.54 -1.48 5.29
CA THR A 57 9.11 -1.90 6.62
C THR A 57 9.85 -1.10 7.70
N ILE A 58 11.17 -1.01 7.61
CA ILE A 58 12.01 -0.29 8.57
C ILE A 58 11.69 1.20 8.54
N VAL A 59 11.64 1.82 7.35
CA VAL A 59 11.36 3.25 7.20
C VAL A 59 9.98 3.60 7.78
N ALA A 60 8.94 2.83 7.43
CA ALA A 60 7.59 3.04 7.93
C ALA A 60 7.53 2.89 9.47
N ALA A 61 8.14 1.83 10.01
CA ALA A 61 8.18 1.59 11.46
C ALA A 61 8.94 2.71 12.20
N VAL A 62 10.04 3.22 11.66
CA VAL A 62 10.78 4.32 12.28
C VAL A 62 9.99 5.62 12.23
N LEU A 63 9.36 5.95 11.09
CA LEU A 63 8.56 7.16 10.94
C LEU A 63 7.33 7.16 11.86
N LEU A 64 6.61 6.04 11.93
CA LEU A 64 5.48 5.87 12.84
C LEU A 64 5.91 5.98 14.31
N ALA A 65 7.05 5.38 14.68
CA ALA A 65 7.59 5.45 16.04
C ALA A 65 7.98 6.87 16.48
N ARG A 66 8.17 7.82 15.54
CA ARG A 66 8.40 9.23 15.91
C ARG A 66 7.14 9.95 16.38
N ILE A 67 5.94 9.41 16.14
CA ILE A 67 4.68 10.06 16.52
C ILE A 67 4.45 9.86 18.04
N PRO A 68 4.36 10.93 18.86
CA PRO A 68 4.29 10.78 20.32
C PRO A 68 2.96 10.20 20.80
N ASN A 69 1.86 10.50 20.13
CA ASN A 69 0.52 10.01 20.47
C ASN A 69 0.24 8.67 19.77
N LEU A 70 0.01 7.61 20.55
CA LEU A 70 -0.24 6.26 20.03
C LEU A 70 -1.48 6.18 19.13
N LYS A 71 -2.57 6.88 19.46
CA LYS A 71 -3.78 6.90 18.63
C LYS A 71 -3.51 7.58 17.30
N ARG A 72 -2.77 8.69 17.31
CA ARG A 72 -2.36 9.38 16.08
C ARG A 72 -1.42 8.53 15.23
N MET A 73 -0.51 7.77 15.87
CA MET A 73 0.38 6.83 15.19
C MET A 73 -0.42 5.73 14.46
N ILE A 74 -1.36 5.09 15.15
CA ILE A 74 -2.26 4.09 14.54
C ILE A 74 -3.04 4.73 13.39
N GLY A 75 -3.52 5.96 13.58
CA GLY A 75 -4.25 6.71 12.55
C GLY A 75 -3.44 6.89 11.27
N TRP A 76 -2.17 7.31 11.39
CA TRP A 76 -1.26 7.41 10.24
C TRP A 76 -0.94 6.05 9.62
N GLY A 77 -0.78 5.01 10.43
CA GLY A 77 -0.61 3.64 9.95
C GLY A 77 -1.78 3.19 9.08
N CYS A 78 -3.01 3.42 9.55
CA CYS A 78 -4.24 3.12 8.80
C CYS A 78 -4.36 3.94 7.51
N VAL A 79 -4.02 5.23 7.53
CA VAL A 79 -4.04 6.09 6.32
C VAL A 79 -3.05 5.59 5.28
N VAL A 80 -1.79 5.37 5.67
CA VAL A 80 -0.75 4.93 4.73
C VAL A 80 -1.09 3.55 4.17
N LEU A 81 -1.54 2.62 5.01
CA LEU A 81 -1.96 1.29 4.58
C LEU A 81 -3.17 1.36 3.64
N GLY A 82 -4.17 2.20 3.96
CA GLY A 82 -5.37 2.38 3.16
C GLY A 82 -5.07 2.94 1.77
N VAL A 83 -4.22 3.97 1.70
CA VAL A 83 -3.74 4.52 0.42
C VAL A 83 -2.94 3.48 -0.36
N ALA A 84 -2.04 2.73 0.30
CA ALA A 84 -1.24 1.69 -0.36
C ALA A 84 -2.15 0.63 -1.01
N LEU A 85 -3.20 0.17 -0.31
CA LEU A 85 -4.18 -0.78 -0.86
C LEU A 85 -4.89 -0.23 -2.10
N MET A 86 -5.29 1.04 -2.07
CA MET A 86 -5.97 1.67 -3.21
C MET A 86 -5.05 1.81 -4.43
N VAL A 87 -3.76 2.09 -4.21
CA VAL A 87 -2.75 2.23 -5.27
C VAL A 87 -2.34 0.87 -5.86
N THR A 88 -2.54 -0.24 -5.14
CA THR A 88 -2.28 -1.58 -5.69
C THR A 88 -3.11 -1.85 -6.95
N ILE A 89 -4.36 -1.40 -7.01
CA ILE A 89 -5.22 -1.63 -8.17
C ILE A 89 -4.64 -1.01 -9.45
N PRO A 90 -4.39 0.31 -9.54
CA PRO A 90 -3.78 0.88 -10.75
C PRO A 90 -2.37 0.32 -11.02
N ALA A 91 -1.60 -0.06 -10.01
CA ALA A 91 -0.29 -0.68 -10.23
C ALA A 91 -0.41 -2.05 -10.91
N THR A 92 -1.34 -2.90 -10.49
CA THR A 92 -1.57 -4.21 -11.13
C THR A 92 -2.10 -4.11 -12.55
N LEU A 93 -2.79 -3.02 -12.90
CA LEU A 93 -3.22 -2.77 -14.27
C LEU A 93 -2.03 -2.52 -15.22
N LEU A 94 -0.88 -2.05 -14.74
CA LEU A 94 0.32 -1.84 -15.57
C LEU A 94 0.90 -3.16 -16.10
N THR A 95 0.68 -4.25 -15.38
CA THR A 95 1.10 -5.60 -15.79
C THR A 95 0.01 -6.35 -16.53
N MET A 96 -1.22 -5.83 -16.58
CA MET A 96 -2.27 -6.39 -17.42
C MET A 96 -2.07 -5.89 -18.85
N ASP A 97 -1.97 -6.83 -19.78
CA ASP A 97 -1.91 -6.51 -21.21
C ASP A 97 -3.29 -6.07 -21.72
N LEU A 98 -3.69 -4.85 -21.37
CA LEU A 98 -4.96 -4.25 -21.78
C LEU A 98 -4.95 -3.90 -23.28
N GLY A 99 -3.77 -3.82 -23.91
CA GLY A 99 -3.56 -3.40 -25.30
C GLY A 99 -3.79 -4.51 -26.33
N THR A 100 -3.33 -5.75 -26.07
CA THR A 100 -3.54 -6.85 -27.02
C THR A 100 -4.99 -7.34 -27.10
N HIS A 101 -5.82 -7.01 -26.10
CA HIS A 101 -7.26 -7.25 -26.17
C HIS A 101 -7.96 -6.41 -27.26
N GLY A 102 -7.33 -5.32 -27.72
CA GLY A 102 -7.81 -4.52 -28.85
C GLY A 102 -7.46 -5.12 -30.22
N ASP A 103 -6.32 -5.79 -30.35
CA ASP A 103 -5.86 -6.41 -31.61
C ASP A 103 -6.38 -7.85 -31.82
N VAL A 104 -6.84 -8.53 -30.76
CA VAL A 104 -7.59 -9.81 -30.84
C VAL A 104 -9.07 -9.58 -31.21
N ALA A 105 -9.49 -8.34 -31.44
CA ALA A 105 -10.87 -7.94 -31.72
C ALA A 105 -11.39 -8.28 -33.14
N SER A 106 -10.91 -9.36 -33.76
CA SER A 106 -11.60 -9.96 -34.92
C SER A 106 -12.79 -10.84 -34.50
N ASN A 107 -12.84 -11.28 -33.24
CA ASN A 107 -13.92 -12.11 -32.68
C ASN A 107 -14.66 -11.41 -31.53
N ALA A 108 -15.93 -11.04 -31.74
CA ALA A 108 -16.78 -10.37 -30.76
C ALA A 108 -16.95 -11.13 -29.43
N GLN A 109 -16.86 -12.47 -29.48
CA GLN A 109 -16.96 -13.32 -28.29
C GLN A 109 -15.73 -13.17 -27.37
N ALA A 110 -14.51 -13.18 -27.92
CA ALA A 110 -13.28 -13.02 -27.13
C ALA A 110 -13.22 -11.65 -26.42
N ALA A 111 -13.73 -10.59 -27.07
CA ALA A 111 -13.84 -9.26 -26.47
C ALA A 111 -14.83 -9.22 -25.29
N ASN A 112 -15.95 -9.96 -25.38
CA ASN A 112 -16.93 -10.04 -24.29
C ASN A 112 -16.41 -10.87 -23.11
N ASP A 113 -15.67 -11.94 -23.36
CA ASP A 113 -15.06 -12.78 -22.33
C ASP A 113 -14.02 -11.98 -21.53
N ALA A 114 -13.17 -11.21 -22.22
CA ALA A 114 -12.18 -10.33 -21.59
C ALA A 114 -12.82 -9.24 -20.70
N LYS A 115 -13.88 -8.58 -21.19
CA LYS A 115 -14.63 -7.59 -20.39
C LYS A 115 -15.26 -8.20 -19.15
N THR A 116 -15.82 -9.40 -19.29
CA THR A 116 -16.43 -10.14 -18.18
C THR A 116 -15.38 -10.55 -17.15
N ALA A 117 -14.22 -11.04 -17.60
CA ALA A 117 -13.10 -11.36 -16.73
C ALA A 117 -12.58 -10.13 -15.97
N LEU A 118 -12.42 -8.99 -16.66
CA LEU A 118 -12.01 -7.73 -16.03
C LEU A 118 -13.04 -7.26 -14.99
N PHE A 119 -14.33 -7.37 -15.29
CA PHE A 119 -15.40 -7.05 -14.35
C PHE A 119 -15.32 -7.91 -13.08
N PHE A 120 -15.19 -9.24 -13.22
CA PHE A 120 -15.05 -10.12 -12.06
C PHE A 120 -13.74 -9.89 -11.31
N TRP A 121 -12.64 -9.59 -12.00
CA TRP A 121 -11.38 -9.22 -11.37
C TRP A 121 -11.52 -7.93 -10.54
N MET A 122 -12.20 -6.91 -11.06
CA MET A 122 -12.52 -5.69 -10.31
C MET A 122 -13.44 -5.98 -9.11
N LEU A 123 -14.37 -6.91 -9.22
CA LEU A 123 -15.27 -7.25 -8.13
C LEU A 123 -14.57 -8.06 -7.03
N ILE A 124 -13.73 -9.03 -7.41
CA ILE A 124 -13.02 -9.94 -6.49
C ILE A 124 -11.82 -9.25 -5.84
N PHE A 125 -11.05 -8.49 -6.61
CA PHE A 125 -9.82 -7.84 -6.14
C PHE A 125 -9.98 -6.33 -6.01
N GLY A 126 -10.59 -5.66 -6.98
CA GLY A 126 -10.79 -4.21 -6.91
C GLY A 126 -11.61 -3.78 -5.69
N LEU A 127 -12.79 -4.40 -5.48
CA LEU A 127 -13.73 -3.97 -4.45
C LEU A 127 -13.18 -4.13 -3.01
N PRO A 128 -12.54 -5.25 -2.62
CA PRO A 128 -11.96 -5.35 -1.27
C PRO A 128 -10.80 -4.39 -1.04
N TYR A 129 -9.95 -4.15 -2.03
CA TYR A 129 -8.81 -3.23 -1.89
C TYR A 129 -9.28 -1.77 -1.84
N LEU A 130 -10.22 -1.37 -2.70
CA LEU A 130 -10.79 -0.03 -2.69
C LEU A 130 -11.67 0.20 -1.45
N GLY A 131 -12.57 -0.73 -1.14
CA GLY A 131 -13.46 -0.64 0.02
C GLY A 131 -12.70 -0.70 1.33
N GLY A 132 -11.81 -1.66 1.50
CA GLY A 132 -10.95 -1.80 2.67
C GLY A 132 -9.97 -0.63 2.82
N GLY A 133 -9.36 -0.20 1.70
CA GLY A 133 -8.48 0.95 1.66
C GLY A 133 -9.19 2.25 2.03
N ALA A 134 -10.41 2.47 1.52
CA ALA A 134 -11.25 3.62 1.87
C ALA A 134 -11.61 3.60 3.35
N ALA A 135 -12.08 2.46 3.86
CA ALA A 135 -12.45 2.31 5.26
C ALA A 135 -11.26 2.61 6.19
N LEU A 136 -10.08 2.05 5.91
CA LEU A 136 -8.86 2.32 6.68
C LEU A 136 -8.44 3.79 6.62
N THR A 137 -8.53 4.42 5.45
CA THR A 137 -8.17 5.83 5.27
C THR A 137 -9.13 6.74 6.01
N ILE A 138 -10.44 6.48 5.95
CA ILE A 138 -11.47 7.23 6.68
C ILE A 138 -11.27 7.06 8.18
N LEU A 139 -11.13 5.83 8.66
CA LEU A 139 -10.98 5.56 10.09
C LEU A 139 -9.68 6.18 10.64
N GLY A 140 -8.59 6.08 9.88
CA GLY A 140 -7.30 6.67 10.20
C GLY A 140 -7.35 8.20 10.26
N THR A 141 -7.96 8.84 9.27
CA THR A 141 -8.13 10.32 9.25
C THR A 141 -9.01 10.81 10.38
N VAL A 142 -10.11 10.11 10.70
CA VAL A 142 -10.96 10.41 11.87
C VAL A 142 -10.13 10.31 13.15
N LEU A 143 -9.29 9.29 13.30
CA LEU A 143 -8.45 9.09 14.48
C LEU A 143 -7.39 10.19 14.61
N ILE A 144 -6.78 10.63 13.50
CA ILE A 144 -5.83 11.74 13.48
C ILE A 144 -6.53 13.05 13.88
N ARG A 145 -7.70 13.34 13.32
CA ARG A 145 -8.48 14.57 13.62
C ARG A 145 -8.91 14.64 15.08
N LYS A 146 -9.29 13.50 15.67
CA LYS A 146 -9.67 13.40 17.10
C LYS A 146 -8.48 13.49 18.06
N ASN A 147 -7.24 13.40 17.57
CA ASN A 147 -6.02 13.42 18.38
C ASN A 147 -4.97 14.36 17.76
N PRO A 148 -5.21 15.69 17.76
CA PRO A 148 -4.27 16.65 17.19
C PRO A 148 -2.89 16.57 17.86
N ALA A 149 -1.84 16.94 17.12
CA ALA A 149 -0.52 17.16 17.72
C ALA A 149 -0.69 18.27 18.77
N SER A 150 -0.28 18.05 20.00
CA SER A 150 -0.31 19.08 21.04
C SER A 150 0.46 20.32 20.56
N SER A 151 -0.27 21.38 20.21
CA SER A 151 0.30 22.71 19.98
C SER A 151 0.27 23.47 21.31
N VAL A 152 1.29 23.25 22.15
CA VAL A 152 1.63 24.18 23.21
C VAL A 152 3.14 24.35 23.17
N PRO A 153 3.67 25.38 22.47
CA PRO A 153 4.80 26.09 23.01
C PRO A 153 4.30 26.80 24.26
N ASP A 154 4.92 26.52 25.41
CA ASP A 154 4.77 27.35 26.60
C ASP A 154 5.24 28.76 26.22
N ALA A 155 4.30 29.62 25.83
CA ALA A 155 4.56 31.05 25.74
C ALA A 155 4.69 31.55 27.19
N PRO A 156 5.83 32.18 27.57
CA PRO A 156 5.92 32.82 28.86
C PRO A 156 4.90 33.96 28.87
N ARG A 157 3.97 33.92 29.82
CA ARG A 157 3.04 35.05 30.05
C ARG A 157 3.87 36.22 30.62
N PRO A 158 3.86 37.40 30.00
CA PRO A 158 4.24 38.63 30.69
C PRO A 158 3.20 39.02 31.73
#